data_AF-A0A9P0P2F4-F1
#
_entry.id   AF-A0A9P0P2F4-F1
#
_cell.length_a   1.000
_cell.length_b   1.000
_cell.length_c   1.000
_cell.angle_alpha   90.00
_cell.angle_beta   90.00
_cell.angle_gamma   90.00
#
_symmetry.space_group_name_H-M   'P 1'
#
loop_
_entity.id
_entity.type
_entity.pdbx_description
1 polymer ?
#
loop_
_entity_poly.entity_id
_entity_poly.type
_entity_poly.pdbx_seq_one_letter_code
_entity_poly.pdbx_strand_id
1 'polypeptide(L)'
;MIINKSFRIIQENIAIAEELGFNSDKILKNGFLLNNYPTYARTILEDFSNLAGADMKRAIKHHPKLLTRPPRNIIKIYGILKEFEIPDELIRKGMSVFSMSPETVRARLQAIEGDPDMKTLLKHPRIIDFLLHHQKVTKRLSFYKTSN
;
A
#
# COMPACT_ATOMS: atom_id res chain seq x y z
N MET A 1 19.03 5.19 3.75
CA MET A 1 20.07 4.88 4.75
C MET A 1 19.93 3.40 5.07
N ILE A 2 20.91 2.58 4.70
CA ILE A 2 20.95 1.16 5.08
C ILE A 2 21.28 1.13 6.57
N ILE A 3 20.33 0.74 7.40
CA ILE A 3 20.60 0.45 8.82
C ILE A 3 21.45 -0.81 8.83
N ASN A 4 22.49 -0.91 9.68
CA ASN A 4 23.40 -2.05 9.75
C ASN A 4 22.65 -3.39 9.96
N LYS A 5 22.17 -3.99 8.88
CA LYS A 5 21.62 -5.35 8.82
C LYS A 5 22.78 -6.31 8.58
N SER A 6 22.72 -7.50 9.16
CA SER A 6 23.71 -8.52 8.88
C SER A 6 23.70 -8.89 7.40
N PHE A 7 24.86 -9.26 6.85
CA PHE A 7 24.97 -9.73 5.47
C PHE A 7 23.99 -10.87 5.16
N ARG A 8 23.75 -11.76 6.14
CA ARG A 8 22.75 -12.83 6.03
C ARG A 8 21.35 -12.30 5.75
N ILE A 9 20.89 -11.26 6.44
CA ILE A 9 19.57 -10.65 6.20
C ILE A 9 19.50 -10.05 4.80
N ILE A 10 20.57 -9.39 4.36
CA ILE A 10 20.63 -8.79 3.02
C ILE A 10 20.56 -9.88 1.95
N GLN A 11 21.32 -10.97 2.10
CA GLN A 11 21.29 -12.12 1.19
C GLN A 11 19.89 -12.75 1.12
N GLU A 12 19.24 -12.92 2.26
CA GLU A 12 17.88 -13.48 2.30
C GLU A 12 16.85 -12.56 1.61
N ASN A 13 16.96 -11.24 1.80
CA ASN A 13 16.12 -10.28 1.09
C ASN A 13 16.38 -10.27 -0.43
N ILE A 14 17.63 -10.49 -0.87
CA ILE A 14 17.96 -10.64 -2.30
C ILE A 14 17.31 -11.91 -2.84
N ALA A 15 17.46 -13.04 -2.16
CA ALA A 15 16.86 -14.32 -2.58
C ALA A 15 15.33 -14.20 -2.70
N ILE A 16 14.65 -13.58 -1.74
CA ILE A 16 13.20 -13.32 -1.81
C ILE A 16 12.85 -12.45 -3.01
N ALA A 17 13.63 -11.41 -3.31
CA ALA A 17 13.39 -10.57 -4.47
C ALA A 17 13.58 -11.33 -5.80
N GLU A 18 14.60 -12.18 -5.88
CA GLU A 18 14.88 -13.04 -7.04
C GLU A 18 13.78 -14.09 -7.24
N GLU A 19 13.27 -14.72 -6.17
CA GLU A 19 12.10 -15.62 -6.19
C GLU A 19 10.86 -14.92 -6.77
N LEU A 20 10.75 -13.60 -6.56
CA LEU A 20 9.69 -12.76 -7.11
C LEU A 20 9.99 -12.25 -8.53
N GLY A 21 11.10 -12.67 -9.14
CA GLY A 21 11.51 -12.31 -10.50
C GLY A 21 12.09 -10.90 -10.62
N PHE A 22 12.66 -10.34 -9.54
CA PHE A 22 13.41 -9.09 -9.62
C PHE A 22 14.83 -9.40 -10.07
N ASN A 23 15.30 -8.72 -11.11
CA ASN A 23 16.71 -8.74 -11.49
C ASN A 23 17.53 -7.76 -10.65
N SER A 24 18.86 -7.83 -10.73
CA SER A 24 19.78 -6.99 -9.96
C SER A 24 19.50 -5.49 -10.13
N ASP A 25 19.23 -5.03 -11.36
CA ASP A 25 18.88 -3.63 -11.65
C ASP A 25 17.61 -3.18 -10.91
N LYS A 26 16.57 -4.04 -10.90
CA LYS A 26 15.31 -3.74 -10.22
C LYS A 26 15.49 -3.77 -8.71
N ILE A 27 16.33 -4.66 -8.17
CA ILE A 27 16.68 -4.68 -6.74
C ILE A 27 17.41 -3.40 -6.36
N LEU A 28 18.38 -2.94 -7.15
CA LEU A 28 19.11 -1.68 -6.90
C LEU A 28 18.17 -0.46 -6.94
N LYS A 29 17.28 -0.39 -7.94
CA LYS A 29 16.24 0.66 -8.02
C LYS A 29 15.28 0.64 -6.82
N ASN A 30 15.11 -0.53 -6.19
CA ASN A 30 14.29 -0.73 -5.00
C ASN A 30 15.17 -1.08 -3.78
N GLY A 31 16.31 -0.42 -3.59
CA GLY A 31 17.30 -0.76 -2.54
C GLY A 31 16.75 -0.77 -1.11
N PHE A 32 15.55 -0.20 -0.87
CA PHE A 32 14.83 -0.37 0.40
C PHE A 32 14.48 -1.83 0.72
N LEU A 33 14.36 -2.71 -0.29
CA LEU A 33 14.09 -4.14 -0.12
C LEU A 33 15.19 -4.84 0.68
N LEU A 34 16.45 -4.39 0.53
CA LEU A 34 17.61 -4.97 1.22
C LEU A 34 17.57 -4.76 2.75
N ASN A 35 16.82 -3.74 3.20
CA ASN A 35 16.67 -3.40 4.62
C ASN A 35 15.45 -4.06 5.28
N ASN A 36 14.72 -4.89 4.55
CA ASN A 36 13.51 -5.51 5.07
C ASN A 36 13.80 -6.56 6.14
N TYR A 37 12.77 -6.95 6.90
CA TYR A 37 12.79 -8.15 7.73
C TYR A 37 12.32 -9.32 6.86
N PRO A 38 13.17 -10.32 6.56
CA PRO A 38 12.80 -11.44 5.70
C PRO A 38 11.55 -12.17 6.19
N THR A 39 11.38 -12.28 7.51
CA THR A 39 10.18 -12.86 8.14
C THR A 39 8.90 -12.12 7.73
N TYR A 40 8.91 -10.79 7.68
CA TYR A 40 7.73 -10.02 7.23
C TYR A 40 7.43 -10.29 5.76
N ALA A 41 8.46 -10.33 4.91
CA ALA A 41 8.28 -10.66 3.51
C ALA A 41 7.69 -12.07 3.32
N ARG A 42 8.23 -13.08 4.02
CA ARG A 42 7.72 -14.46 4.00
C ARG A 42 6.26 -14.52 4.45
N THR A 43 5.93 -13.93 5.60
CA THR A 43 4.55 -13.85 6.09
C THR A 43 3.61 -13.17 5.08
N ILE A 44 4.04 -12.08 4.43
CA ILE A 44 3.23 -11.43 3.38
C ILE A 44 2.97 -12.38 2.20
N LEU A 45 3.98 -13.13 1.78
CA LEU A 45 3.88 -14.01 0.61
C LEU A 45 3.09 -15.29 0.89
N GLU A 46 3.11 -15.76 2.14
CA GLU A 46 2.44 -16.99 2.59
C GLU A 46 1.00 -16.69 3.05
N ASP A 47 0.86 -15.95 4.15
CA ASP A 47 -0.42 -15.71 4.82
C ASP A 47 -1.33 -14.76 4.04
N PHE A 48 -0.74 -13.86 3.24
CA PHE A 48 -1.47 -12.89 2.41
C PHE A 48 -1.31 -13.17 0.92
N SER A 49 -1.04 -14.43 0.54
CA SER A 49 -0.88 -14.87 -0.86
C SER A 49 -2.06 -14.44 -1.75
N ASN A 50 -3.27 -14.42 -1.20
CA ASN A 50 -4.47 -13.83 -1.79
C ASN A 50 -5.04 -12.76 -0.83
N LEU A 51 -5.08 -11.50 -1.29
CA LEU A 51 -5.67 -10.39 -0.53
C LEU A 51 -6.73 -9.68 -1.39
N ALA A 52 -7.97 -9.66 -0.92
CA ALA A 52 -9.12 -9.11 -1.67
C ALA A 52 -9.29 -9.74 -3.08
N GLY A 53 -8.90 -11.00 -3.27
CA GLY A 53 -8.90 -11.66 -4.59
C GLY A 53 -7.72 -11.28 -5.48
N ALA A 54 -6.72 -10.55 -4.96
CA ALA A 54 -5.48 -10.21 -5.65
C ALA A 54 -4.35 -11.19 -5.32
N ASP A 55 -3.61 -11.63 -6.33
CA ASP A 55 -2.34 -12.35 -6.15
C ASP A 55 -1.27 -11.38 -5.62
N MET A 56 -0.79 -11.65 -4.40
CA MET A 56 0.17 -10.78 -3.73
C MET A 56 1.54 -10.75 -4.41
N LYS A 57 1.99 -11.85 -5.02
CA LYS A 57 3.25 -11.88 -5.78
C LYS A 57 3.16 -10.93 -6.98
N ARG A 58 2.03 -10.94 -7.68
CA ARG A 58 1.77 -10.00 -8.79
C ARG A 58 1.68 -8.56 -8.28
N ALA A 59 0.98 -8.31 -7.18
CA ALA A 59 0.86 -6.98 -6.59
C ALA A 59 2.24 -6.41 -6.20
N ILE A 60 3.11 -7.22 -5.57
CA ILE A 60 4.46 -6.83 -5.17
C ILE A 60 5.35 -6.48 -6.37
N LYS A 61 5.22 -7.20 -7.50
CA LYS A 61 5.98 -6.87 -8.72
C LYS A 61 5.73 -5.44 -9.21
N HIS A 62 4.52 -4.92 -9.02
CA HIS A 62 4.13 -3.55 -9.35
C HIS A 62 4.35 -2.57 -8.19
N HIS A 63 4.24 -3.04 -6.94
CA HIS A 63 4.36 -2.22 -5.73
C HIS A 63 5.34 -2.87 -4.73
N PRO A 64 6.66 -2.79 -4.94
CA PRO A 64 7.64 -3.53 -4.12
C PRO A 64 7.65 -3.08 -2.65
N LYS A 65 7.17 -1.87 -2.34
CA LYS A 65 6.99 -1.36 -0.97
C LYS A 65 6.00 -2.17 -0.12
N LEU A 66 5.21 -3.05 -0.72
CA LEU A 66 4.33 -3.98 0.00
C LEU A 66 5.13 -4.97 0.83
N LEU A 67 6.26 -5.47 0.33
CA LEU A 67 7.13 -6.42 1.03
C LEU A 67 7.66 -5.86 2.35
N THR A 68 7.81 -4.54 2.46
CA THR A 68 8.43 -3.91 3.64
C THR A 68 7.45 -3.61 4.76
N ARG A 69 6.17 -3.99 4.59
CA ARG A 69 5.12 -3.64 5.56
C ARG A 69 5.07 -4.69 6.66
N PRO A 70 4.92 -4.30 7.93
CA PRO A 70 4.55 -5.26 8.97
C PRO A 70 3.24 -5.97 8.57
N PRO A 71 3.15 -7.30 8.61
CA PRO A 71 1.95 -8.04 8.22
C PRO A 71 0.69 -7.56 8.96
N ARG A 72 0.82 -7.22 10.25
CA ARG A 72 -0.26 -6.62 11.06
C ARG A 72 -0.86 -5.35 10.45
N ASN A 73 -0.08 -4.56 9.71
CA ASN A 73 -0.58 -3.34 9.08
C ASN A 73 -1.47 -3.65 7.88
N ILE A 74 -1.23 -4.76 7.17
CA ILE A 74 -2.10 -5.21 6.09
C ILE A 74 -3.49 -5.54 6.64
N ILE A 75 -3.54 -6.32 7.73
CA ILE A 75 -4.80 -6.66 8.42
C ILE A 75 -5.54 -5.38 8.85
N LYS A 76 -4.84 -4.46 9.52
CA LYS A 76 -5.43 -3.19 9.97
C LYS A 76 -5.97 -2.35 8.82
N ILE A 77 -5.20 -2.18 7.75
CA ILE A 77 -5.63 -1.40 6.58
C ILE A 77 -6.83 -2.06 5.92
N TYR A 78 -6.83 -3.38 5.77
CA TYR A 78 -7.97 -4.11 5.21
C TYR A 78 -9.22 -3.90 6.07
N GLY A 79 -9.11 -4.06 7.39
CA GLY A 79 -10.20 -3.79 8.34
C GLY A 79 -10.75 -2.36 8.21
N ILE A 80 -9.88 -1.35 8.16
CA ILE A 80 -10.27 0.05 7.94
C ILE A 80 -11.02 0.20 6.61
N LEU A 81 -10.54 -0.40 5.51
CA LEU A 81 -11.22 -0.31 4.22
C LEU A 81 -12.62 -0.97 4.28
N LYS A 82 -12.79 -2.05 5.04
CA LYS A 82 -14.09 -2.69 5.25
C LYS A 82 -15.01 -1.86 6.17
N GLU A 83 -14.48 -1.19 7.19
CA GLU A 83 -15.23 -0.26 8.06
C GLU A 83 -15.90 0.86 7.24
N PHE A 84 -15.23 1.34 6.18
CA PHE A 84 -15.75 2.35 5.24
C PHE A 84 -16.47 1.75 4.02
N GLU A 85 -16.89 0.48 4.11
CA GLU A 85 -17.66 -0.23 3.08
C GLU A 85 -16.98 -0.30 1.69
N ILE A 86 -15.64 -0.23 1.64
CA ILE A 86 -14.93 -0.30 0.37
C ILE A 86 -14.99 -1.73 -0.19
N PRO A 87 -15.49 -1.92 -1.44
CA PRO A 87 -15.59 -3.24 -2.06
C PRO A 87 -14.21 -3.84 -2.38
N ASP A 88 -14.08 -5.15 -2.23
CA ASP A 88 -12.84 -5.90 -2.49
C ASP A 88 -12.37 -5.71 -3.95
N GLU A 89 -13.29 -5.51 -4.89
CA GLU A 89 -12.96 -5.22 -6.28
C GLU A 89 -12.10 -3.95 -6.42
N LEU A 90 -12.43 -2.90 -5.65
CA LEU A 90 -11.66 -1.64 -5.65
C LEU A 90 -10.34 -1.82 -4.90
N ILE A 91 -10.34 -2.57 -3.80
CA ILE A 91 -9.13 -2.89 -3.02
C ILE A 91 -8.11 -3.64 -3.90
N ARG A 92 -8.56 -4.65 -4.65
CA ARG A 92 -7.74 -5.42 -5.58
C ARG A 92 -7.11 -4.58 -6.69
N LYS A 93 -7.84 -3.59 -7.19
CA LYS A 93 -7.32 -2.64 -8.21
C LYS A 93 -6.33 -1.64 -7.59
N GLY A 94 -6.43 -1.38 -6.29
CA GLY A 94 -5.68 -0.36 -5.57
C GLY A 94 -4.71 -0.89 -4.49
N MET A 95 -4.02 -2.01 -4.75
CA MET A 95 -3.16 -2.67 -3.76
C MET A 95 -2.06 -1.77 -3.18
N SER A 96 -1.67 -0.70 -3.87
CA SER A 96 -0.73 0.31 -3.34
C SER A 96 -1.20 0.97 -2.05
N VAL A 97 -2.49 0.94 -1.70
CA VAL A 97 -3.00 1.47 -0.42
C VAL A 97 -2.33 0.83 0.79
N PHE A 98 -1.98 -0.46 0.70
CA PHE A 98 -1.31 -1.20 1.78
C PHE A 98 0.14 -0.74 2.01
N SER A 99 0.69 0.10 1.14
CA SER A 99 2.01 0.73 1.35
C SER A 99 1.97 1.92 2.32
N MET A 100 0.78 2.39 2.72
CA MET A 100 0.58 3.49 3.65
C MET A 100 0.60 3.02 5.12
N SER A 101 0.57 3.93 6.08
CA SER A 101 0.30 3.55 7.48
C SER A 101 -1.22 3.41 7.69
N PRO A 102 -1.67 2.49 8.57
CA PRO A 102 -3.09 2.37 8.91
C PRO A 102 -3.70 3.69 9.37
N GLU A 103 -2.96 4.48 10.15
CA GLU A 103 -3.39 5.78 10.68
C GLU A 103 -3.62 6.79 9.55
N THR A 104 -2.74 6.79 8.55
CA THR A 104 -2.88 7.66 7.37
C THR A 104 -4.11 7.27 6.54
N VAL A 105 -4.36 5.97 6.36
CA VAL A 105 -5.53 5.48 5.62
C VAL A 105 -6.82 5.90 6.32
N ARG A 106 -6.91 5.66 7.64
CA ARG A 106 -8.07 6.06 8.44
C ARG A 106 -8.29 7.56 8.43
N ALA A 107 -7.25 8.36 8.69
CA ALA A 107 -7.37 9.82 8.73
C ALA A 107 -7.85 10.38 7.38
N ARG A 108 -7.39 9.82 6.25
CA ARG A 108 -7.83 10.26 4.90
C ARG A 108 -9.26 9.84 4.61
N LEU A 109 -9.68 8.63 5.01
CA LEU A 109 -11.08 8.21 4.86
C LEU A 109 -12.03 9.05 5.70
N GLN A 110 -11.67 9.34 6.96
CA GLN A 110 -12.45 10.23 7.84
C GLN A 110 -12.54 11.64 7.29
N ALA A 111 -11.45 12.18 6.73
CA ALA A 111 -11.46 13.49 6.08
C ALA A 111 -12.38 13.53 4.85
N ILE A 112 -12.41 12.46 4.04
CA ILE A 112 -13.32 12.35 2.89
C ILE A 112 -14.78 12.23 3.35
N GLU A 113 -15.06 11.44 4.38
CA GLU A 113 -16.40 11.25 4.92
C GLU A 113 -16.97 12.52 5.55
N GLY A 114 -16.12 13.27 6.26
CA GLY A 114 -16.49 14.49 6.98
C GLY A 114 -16.67 15.74 6.10
N ASP A 115 -16.16 15.75 4.87
CA ASP A 115 -16.36 16.85 3.92
C ASP A 115 -17.58 16.52 3.01
N PRO A 116 -18.69 17.29 3.09
CA PRO A 116 -19.89 17.06 2.28
C PRO A 116 -19.62 16.95 0.78
N ASP A 117 -18.63 17.69 0.27
CA ASP A 117 -18.29 17.70 -1.15
C ASP A 117 -17.46 16.47 -1.56
N MET A 118 -16.79 15.85 -0.59
CA MET A 118 -15.95 14.67 -0.81
C MET A 118 -16.64 13.37 -0.44
N LYS A 119 -17.71 13.40 0.37
CA LYS A 119 -18.39 12.19 0.86
C LYS A 119 -18.86 11.28 -0.28
N THR A 120 -19.25 11.86 -1.42
CA THR A 120 -19.64 11.11 -2.62
C THR A 120 -18.48 10.29 -3.21
N LEU A 121 -17.23 10.70 -2.97
CA LEU A 121 -16.03 9.99 -3.44
C LEU A 121 -15.85 8.63 -2.77
N LEU A 122 -16.41 8.40 -1.58
CA LEU A 122 -16.34 7.08 -0.93
C LEU A 122 -16.92 5.97 -1.80
N LYS A 123 -17.95 6.29 -2.59
CA LYS A 123 -18.59 5.36 -3.54
C LYS A 123 -17.96 5.39 -4.92
N HIS A 124 -16.96 6.23 -5.14
CA HIS A 124 -16.35 6.40 -6.45
C HIS A 124 -15.39 5.23 -6.77
N PRO A 125 -15.38 4.69 -8.00
CA PRO A 125 -14.49 3.58 -8.38
C PRO A 125 -12.99 3.86 -8.21
N ARG A 126 -12.61 5.13 -8.08
CA ARG A 126 -11.22 5.59 -7.85
C ARG A 126 -10.96 6.07 -6.42
N ILE A 127 -11.77 5.66 -5.44
CA ILE A 127 -11.57 6.03 -4.03
C ILE A 127 -10.15 5.74 -3.55
N ILE A 128 -9.56 4.60 -3.93
CA ILE A 128 -8.19 4.27 -3.55
C ILE A 128 -7.17 5.26 -4.13
N ASP A 129 -7.34 5.73 -5.37
CA ASP A 129 -6.47 6.75 -5.97
C ASP A 129 -6.58 8.08 -5.22
N PHE A 130 -7.79 8.44 -4.79
CA PHE A 130 -7.99 9.63 -3.96
C PHE A 130 -7.34 9.48 -2.59
N LEU A 131 -7.38 8.29 -1.99
CA LEU A 131 -6.63 8.01 -0.76
C LEU A 131 -5.13 8.16 -0.99
N LEU A 132 -4.57 7.66 -2.08
CA LEU A 132 -3.14 7.77 -2.37
C LEU A 132 -2.71 9.23 -2.62
N HIS A 133 -3.56 10.01 -3.30
CA HIS A 133 -3.28 11.38 -3.73
C HIS A 133 -4.03 12.45 -2.94
N HIS A 134 -4.46 12.15 -1.72
CA HIS A 134 -5.34 13.00 -0.90
C HIS A 134 -4.96 14.49 -0.90
N GLN A 135 -3.70 14.85 -0.64
CA GLN A 135 -3.25 16.25 -0.64
C GLN A 135 -3.52 16.98 -1.97
N LYS A 136 -3.32 16.30 -3.11
CA LYS A 136 -3.58 16.87 -4.44
C LYS A 136 -5.08 17.02 -4.68
N VAL A 137 -5.89 16.05 -4.24
CA VAL A 137 -7.36 16.09 -4.36
C VAL A 137 -7.92 17.25 -3.54
N THR A 138 -7.55 17.34 -2.26
CA THR A 138 -7.98 18.43 -1.36
C THR A 138 -7.60 19.80 -1.92
N LYS A 139 -6.36 19.99 -2.39
CA LYS A 139 -5.90 21.27 -2.96
C LYS A 139 -6.67 21.66 -4.22
N ARG A 140 -7.02 20.68 -5.06
CA ARG A 140 -7.82 20.94 -6.27
C ARG A 140 -9.24 21.34 -5.90
N LEU A 141 -9.87 20.64 -4.96
CA LEU A 141 -11.22 20.98 -4.49
C LEU A 141 -11.27 22.36 -3.85
N SER A 142 -10.30 22.73 -3.02
CA SER A 142 -10.24 24.07 -2.43
C SER A 142 -10.11 25.16 -3.48
N PHE A 143 -9.34 24.93 -4.55
CA PHE A 143 -9.20 25.89 -5.65
C PHE A 143 -10.54 26.15 -6.38
N TYR A 144 -11.35 25.11 -6.60
CA TYR A 144 -12.69 25.27 -7.19
C TYR A 144 -13.65 26.03 -6.27
N LYS A 145 -13.54 25.84 -4.94
CA LYS A 145 -14.35 26.58 -3.95
C LYS A 145 -14.01 28.08 -3.89
N THR A 146 -12.77 28.48 -4.18
CA THR A 146 -12.34 29.88 -4.16
C THR A 146 -12.52 30.59 -5.51
N SER A 147 -12.77 29.84 -6.59
CA SER A 147 -12.92 30.36 -7.96
C SER A 147 -14.38 30.46 -8.42
N ASN A 148 -15.33 30.13 -7.55
CA ASN A 148 -16.78 30.35 -7.66
C ASN A 148 -17.22 31.28 -6.52
#